data_AF-A0A6L8U0D4-F1
#
_entry.id   AF-A0A6L8U0D4-F1
#
_cell.length_a   1.000
_cell.length_b   1.000
_cell.length_c   1.000
_cell.angle_alpha   90.00
_cell.angle_beta   90.00
_cell.angle_gamma   90.00
#
_symmetry.space_group_name_H-M   'P 1'
#
loop_
_entity.id
_entity.type
_entity.pdbx_description
1 polymer ?
#
loop_
_entity_poly.entity_id
_entity_poly.type
_entity_poly.pdbx_seq_one_letter_code
_entity_poly.pdbx_strand_id
1 'polypeptide(L)'
;MSVNFFETDCKEDARKEKQFGICDDQNGTKAYTDTTDSTKWIAIVKNVKEIDVSFTAIDNCIIVFKEGTKDIESSCDGMLTFAESLYLVELKKQGTGGWISDAKGQLENTIRLISENHDLSSFRYKKAFACNRKHPSFTVIDIAERRSFFERTRGFRIDVQAEIVIK
;
A
#
# COMPACT_ATOMS: atom_id res chain seq x y z
N MET A 1 10.34 -18.58 -10.26
CA MET A 1 11.28 -17.47 -10.01
C MET A 1 10.77 -16.72 -8.80
N SER A 2 11.64 -16.40 -7.83
CA SER A 2 11.24 -15.57 -6.70
C SER A 2 11.28 -14.11 -7.14
N VAL A 3 10.23 -13.36 -6.80
CA VAL A 3 10.09 -11.93 -7.11
C VAL A 3 10.57 -11.14 -5.91
N ASN A 4 11.46 -10.15 -6.12
CA ASN A 4 11.94 -9.30 -5.05
C ASN A 4 11.15 -7.98 -4.99
N PHE A 5 10.38 -7.80 -3.91
CA PHE A 5 9.57 -6.60 -3.67
C PHE A 5 10.35 -5.44 -3.04
N PHE A 6 11.55 -5.68 -2.52
CA PHE A 6 12.34 -4.69 -1.77
C PHE A 6 13.54 -4.14 -2.55
N GLU A 7 14.11 -4.93 -3.45
CA GLU A 7 15.22 -4.54 -4.33
C GLU A 7 14.72 -4.52 -5.78
N THR A 8 14.26 -3.36 -6.22
CA THR A 8 13.63 -3.16 -7.54
C THR A 8 13.78 -1.71 -7.99
N ASP A 9 13.81 -1.49 -9.30
CA ASP A 9 13.78 -0.16 -9.94
C ASP A 9 12.42 0.56 -9.76
N CYS A 10 11.45 -0.11 -9.12
CA CYS A 10 10.17 0.45 -8.72
C CYS A 10 10.24 1.29 -7.45
N LYS A 11 11.38 1.26 -6.74
CA LYS A 11 11.59 2.02 -5.51
C LYS A 11 12.07 3.43 -5.83
N GLU A 12 11.36 4.41 -5.30
CA GLU A 12 11.76 5.82 -5.37
C GLU A 12 12.83 6.15 -4.33
N ASP A 13 13.54 7.26 -4.55
CA ASP A 13 14.40 7.85 -3.54
C ASP A 13 13.62 8.13 -2.25
N ALA A 14 14.28 7.93 -1.11
CA ALA A 14 13.65 8.16 0.19
C ALA A 14 13.29 9.65 0.37
N ARG A 15 12.12 9.88 0.96
CA ARG A 15 11.58 11.19 1.27
C ARG A 15 11.63 11.48 2.77
N LYS A 16 11.81 12.75 3.12
CA LYS A 16 11.84 13.27 4.50
C LYS A 16 10.84 14.37 4.76
N GLU A 17 10.14 14.83 3.73
CA GLU A 17 9.19 15.91 3.80
C GLU A 17 8.11 15.60 4.83
N LYS A 18 7.76 16.58 5.68
CA LYS A 18 6.73 16.43 6.73
C LYS A 18 5.40 15.89 6.21
N GLN A 19 5.14 16.16 4.94
CA GLN A 19 3.96 15.70 4.24
C GLN A 19 4.26 15.54 2.76
N PHE A 20 3.75 14.46 2.17
CA PHE A 20 3.73 14.26 0.73
C PHE A 20 2.51 13.42 0.35
N GLY A 21 2.17 13.40 -0.94
CA GLY A 21 1.09 12.62 -1.48
C GLY A 21 1.56 11.33 -2.13
N ILE A 22 0.65 10.36 -2.21
CA ILE A 22 0.76 9.23 -3.14
C ILE A 22 -0.33 9.39 -4.19
N CYS A 23 0.09 9.36 -5.44
CA CYS A 23 -0.72 9.59 -6.62
C CYS A 23 -0.81 8.31 -7.46
N ASP A 24 -1.92 8.19 -8.15
CA ASP A 24 -2.07 7.27 -9.28
C ASP A 24 -3.00 7.94 -10.30
N ASP A 25 -2.49 8.11 -11.52
CA ASP A 25 -3.20 8.75 -12.63
C ASP A 25 -4.30 7.85 -13.21
N GLN A 26 -4.30 6.56 -12.87
CA GLN A 26 -5.30 5.54 -13.22
C GLN A 26 -5.46 5.39 -14.74
N ASN A 27 -4.33 5.48 -15.42
CA ASN A 27 -4.14 5.30 -16.85
C ASN A 27 -3.24 4.07 -17.15
N GLY A 28 -3.04 3.21 -16.14
CA GLY A 28 -2.17 2.02 -16.21
C GLY A 28 -0.69 2.30 -15.93
N THR A 29 -0.32 3.51 -15.48
CA THR A 29 1.02 3.77 -14.97
C THR A 29 1.14 3.36 -13.50
N LYS A 30 2.37 3.09 -13.06
CA LYS A 30 2.67 2.85 -11.65
C LYS A 30 2.31 4.06 -10.78
N ALA A 31 1.88 3.80 -9.55
CA ALA A 31 1.72 4.84 -8.54
C ALA A 31 3.06 5.52 -8.23
N TYR A 32 3.00 6.76 -7.73
CA TYR A 32 4.19 7.56 -7.42
C TYR A 32 3.97 8.53 -6.27
N THR A 33 5.05 9.02 -5.67
CA THR A 33 4.95 10.08 -4.66
C THR A 33 5.09 11.48 -5.25
N ASP A 34 4.39 12.45 -4.67
CA ASP A 34 4.43 13.85 -5.09
C ASP A 34 4.44 14.82 -3.90
N THR A 35 5.15 15.93 -4.05
CA THR A 35 5.23 17.01 -3.05
C THR A 35 4.71 18.35 -3.57
N THR A 36 4.31 18.41 -4.85
CA THR A 36 4.07 19.68 -5.54
C THR A 36 2.59 19.96 -5.78
N ASP A 37 1.83 18.98 -6.25
CA ASP A 37 0.45 19.11 -6.68
C ASP A 37 -0.48 18.26 -5.81
N SER A 38 -0.89 18.84 -4.68
CA SER A 38 -1.83 18.21 -3.76
C SER A 38 -3.20 17.89 -4.38
N THR A 39 -3.52 18.45 -5.55
CA THR A 39 -4.74 18.13 -6.27
C THR A 39 -4.69 16.77 -6.96
N LYS A 40 -3.55 16.08 -6.97
CA LYS A 40 -3.42 14.71 -7.49
C LYS A 40 -3.41 13.64 -6.40
N TRP A 41 -3.17 14.03 -5.15
CA TRP A 41 -2.93 13.11 -4.05
C TRP A 41 -4.19 12.28 -3.74
N ILE A 42 -4.04 10.95 -3.79
CA ILE A 42 -5.08 10.01 -3.38
C ILE A 42 -4.92 9.66 -1.90
N ALA A 43 -3.68 9.43 -1.48
CA ALA A 43 -3.30 9.30 -0.09
C ALA A 43 -2.36 10.43 0.33
N ILE A 44 -2.41 10.79 1.61
CA ILE A 44 -1.55 11.81 2.23
C ILE A 44 -0.69 11.11 3.27
N VAL A 45 0.63 11.15 3.11
CA VAL A 45 1.57 10.66 4.10
C VAL A 45 1.94 11.81 5.03
N LYS A 46 1.73 11.62 6.34
CA LYS A 46 2.12 12.54 7.40
C LYS A 46 3.39 12.02 8.08
N ASN A 47 4.53 12.53 7.66
CA ASN A 47 5.85 12.20 8.19
C ASN A 47 6.33 13.26 9.20
N VAL A 48 5.60 13.39 10.31
CA VAL A 48 5.82 14.47 11.30
C VAL A 48 7.25 14.50 11.86
N LYS A 49 7.93 13.34 11.87
CA LYS A 49 9.30 13.18 12.37
C LYS A 49 10.38 13.40 11.31
N GLU A 50 10.00 13.64 10.05
CA GLU A 50 10.93 13.88 8.93
C GLU A 50 11.97 12.75 8.75
N ILE A 51 11.55 11.51 9.00
CA ILE A 51 12.42 10.33 8.83
C ILE A 51 12.45 9.90 7.36
N ASP A 52 13.45 9.10 6.99
CA ASP A 52 13.50 8.49 5.66
C ASP A 52 12.32 7.52 5.45
N VAL A 53 11.48 7.84 4.45
CA VAL A 53 10.39 6.99 3.99
C VAL A 53 10.59 6.68 2.51
N SER A 54 10.77 5.41 2.18
CA SER A 54 10.84 4.96 0.79
C SER A 54 9.48 4.48 0.32
N PHE A 55 9.06 4.92 -0.86
CA PHE A 55 7.91 4.37 -1.56
C PHE A 55 8.39 3.41 -2.67
N THR A 56 7.71 2.28 -2.80
CA THR A 56 7.94 1.31 -3.86
C THR A 56 6.61 1.05 -4.53
N ALA A 57 6.50 1.40 -5.81
CA ALA A 57 5.33 1.05 -6.59
C ALA A 57 5.28 -0.47 -6.79
N ILE A 58 4.12 -1.08 -6.58
CA ILE A 58 3.94 -2.53 -6.75
C ILE A 58 3.11 -2.76 -8.02
N ASP A 59 1.87 -2.29 -8.06
CA ASP A 59 1.05 -2.41 -9.26
C ASP A 59 1.65 -1.65 -10.44
N ASN A 60 1.50 -2.22 -11.65
CA ASN A 60 2.08 -1.73 -12.89
C ASN A 60 3.61 -1.52 -12.86
N CYS A 61 4.32 -2.14 -11.91
CA CYS A 61 5.78 -2.10 -11.84
C CYS A 61 6.41 -3.47 -11.53
N ILE A 62 5.88 -4.21 -10.55
CA ILE A 62 6.34 -5.55 -10.19
C ILE A 62 5.35 -6.57 -10.77
N ILE A 63 5.73 -7.23 -11.87
CA ILE A 63 4.86 -8.19 -12.55
C ILE A 63 5.01 -9.58 -11.93
N VAL A 64 3.91 -10.08 -11.35
CA VAL A 64 3.79 -11.45 -10.85
C VAL A 64 2.73 -12.18 -11.66
N PHE A 65 3.05 -13.36 -12.19
CA PHE A 65 2.09 -14.17 -12.94
C PHE A 65 1.42 -15.20 -12.03
N LYS A 66 0.14 -15.46 -12.28
CA LYS A 66 -0.57 -16.58 -11.66
C LYS A 66 0.06 -17.89 -12.11
N GLU A 67 0.15 -18.84 -11.18
CA GLU A 67 0.79 -20.13 -11.45
C GLU A 67 0.09 -20.86 -12.60
N GLY A 68 0.89 -21.27 -13.60
CA GLY A 68 0.40 -22.01 -14.75
C GLY A 68 -0.41 -21.20 -15.78
N THR A 69 -0.52 -19.86 -15.63
CA THR A 69 -1.23 -19.01 -16.60
C THR A 69 -0.37 -17.84 -17.09
N LYS A 70 -0.90 -17.07 -18.04
CA LYS A 70 -0.31 -15.79 -18.50
C LYS A 70 -0.96 -14.58 -17.84
N ASP A 71 -1.86 -14.81 -16.89
CA ASP A 71 -2.58 -13.73 -16.20
C ASP A 71 -1.70 -13.16 -15.10
N ILE A 72 -1.77 -11.85 -14.93
CA ILE A 72 -1.05 -11.14 -13.88
C ILE A 72 -1.85 -11.27 -12.57
N GLU A 73 -1.14 -11.49 -11.47
CA GLU A 73 -1.70 -11.44 -10.12
C GLU A 73 -2.18 -10.03 -9.79
N SER A 74 -3.29 -9.91 -9.07
CA SER A 74 -3.69 -8.60 -8.55
C SER A 74 -2.74 -8.17 -7.44
N SER A 75 -2.39 -6.90 -7.41
CA SER A 75 -1.56 -6.34 -6.34
C SER A 75 -2.10 -4.98 -5.90
N CYS A 76 -1.56 -4.46 -4.81
CA CYS A 76 -1.84 -3.10 -4.39
C CYS A 76 -0.91 -2.10 -5.06
N ASP A 77 -1.27 -0.82 -5.02
CA ASP A 77 -0.54 0.21 -5.75
C ASP A 77 0.90 0.42 -5.26
N GLY A 78 1.13 0.33 -3.95
CA GLY A 78 2.49 0.48 -3.45
C GLY A 78 2.74 0.12 -2.00
N MET A 79 3.99 0.30 -1.61
CA MET A 79 4.54 -0.03 -0.31
C MET A 79 5.41 1.11 0.20
N LEU A 80 5.17 1.52 1.44
CA LEU A 80 6.04 2.40 2.20
C LEU A 80 6.91 1.56 3.14
N THR A 81 8.22 1.82 3.13
CA THR A 81 9.17 1.23 4.09
C THR A 81 9.94 2.35 4.80
N PHE A 82 10.06 2.21 6.11
CA PHE A 82 10.77 3.17 6.97
C PHE A 82 11.06 2.51 8.32
N ALA A 83 12.24 2.74 8.90
CA ALA A 83 12.67 2.09 10.14
C ALA A 83 12.35 0.56 10.11
N GLU A 84 11.62 0.05 11.11
CA GLU A 84 11.15 -1.34 11.19
C GLU A 84 9.68 -1.49 10.73
N SER A 85 9.22 -0.65 9.79
CA SER A 85 7.82 -0.58 9.36
C SER A 85 7.65 -0.87 7.87
N LEU A 86 6.57 -1.58 7.54
CA LEU A 86 6.11 -1.86 6.19
C LEU A 86 4.62 -1.57 6.08
N TYR A 87 4.25 -0.53 5.34
CA TYR A 87 2.86 -0.14 5.11
C TYR A 87 2.50 -0.36 3.64
N LEU A 88 1.53 -1.22 3.36
CA LEU A 88 0.96 -1.39 2.03
C LEU A 88 -0.15 -0.38 1.80
N VAL A 89 -0.27 0.10 0.58
CA VAL A 89 -1.19 1.16 0.19
C VAL A 89 -1.92 0.76 -1.08
N GLU A 90 -3.25 0.76 -0.99
CA GLU A 90 -4.17 0.67 -2.12
C GLU A 90 -4.89 2.01 -2.29
N LEU A 91 -4.94 2.53 -3.51
CA LEU A 91 -5.41 3.84 -3.90
C LEU A 91 -6.68 3.71 -4.74
N LYS A 92 -7.79 4.23 -4.21
CA LYS A 92 -9.09 4.29 -4.88
C LYS A 92 -9.53 5.74 -5.11
N LYS A 93 -10.34 5.91 -6.16
CA LYS A 93 -11.07 7.16 -6.46
C LYS A 93 -12.58 6.96 -6.64
N GLN A 94 -13.09 5.81 -6.20
CA GLN A 94 -14.47 5.40 -6.40
C GLN A 94 -15.40 6.13 -5.43
N GLY A 95 -16.49 6.72 -5.95
CA GLY A 95 -17.50 7.40 -5.14
C GLY A 95 -18.57 6.46 -4.56
N THR A 96 -18.81 5.31 -5.20
CA THR A 96 -19.86 4.34 -4.84
C THR A 96 -19.25 3.02 -4.35
N GLY A 97 -20.08 2.19 -3.70
CA GLY A 97 -19.68 1.03 -2.89
C GLY A 97 -18.87 -0.07 -3.62
N GLY A 98 -18.44 -1.07 -2.85
CA GLY A 98 -17.60 -2.19 -3.33
C GLY A 98 -16.10 -1.95 -3.16
N TRP A 99 -15.65 -0.70 -3.26
CA TRP A 99 -14.22 -0.34 -3.25
C TRP A 99 -13.42 -0.84 -2.03
N ILE A 100 -14.03 -0.88 -0.84
CA ILE A 100 -13.36 -1.38 0.37
C ILE A 100 -13.06 -2.88 0.23
N SER A 101 -14.01 -3.66 -0.29
CA SER A 101 -13.84 -5.09 -0.48
C SER A 101 -12.78 -5.37 -1.54
N ASP A 102 -12.81 -4.63 -2.64
CA ASP A 102 -11.83 -4.74 -3.72
C ASP A 102 -10.42 -4.40 -3.21
N ALA A 103 -10.29 -3.28 -2.49
CA ALA A 103 -9.03 -2.83 -1.93
C ALA A 103 -8.45 -3.84 -0.93
N LYS A 104 -9.31 -4.42 -0.08
CA LYS A 104 -8.92 -5.50 0.82
C LYS A 104 -8.39 -6.71 0.07
N GLY A 105 -9.06 -7.13 -0.99
CA GLY A 105 -8.62 -8.27 -1.80
C GLY A 105 -7.22 -8.05 -2.39
N GLN A 106 -6.93 -6.86 -2.91
CA GLN A 106 -5.60 -6.50 -3.43
C GLN A 106 -4.53 -6.45 -2.34
N LEU A 107 -4.83 -5.85 -1.19
CA LEU A 107 -3.93 -5.81 -0.04
C LEU A 107 -3.62 -7.23 0.46
N GLU A 108 -4.63 -8.07 0.61
CA GLU A 108 -4.48 -9.46 1.06
C GLU A 108 -3.65 -10.29 0.08
N ASN A 109 -3.91 -10.16 -1.23
CA ASN A 109 -3.12 -10.88 -2.23
C ASN A 109 -1.67 -10.41 -2.23
N THR A 110 -1.43 -9.09 -2.14
CA THR A 110 -0.07 -8.55 -2.08
C THR A 110 0.68 -9.04 -0.83
N ILE A 111 0.03 -9.08 0.33
CA ILE A 111 0.63 -9.62 1.56
C ILE A 111 1.00 -11.09 1.37
N ARG A 112 0.13 -11.88 0.73
CA ARG A 112 0.41 -13.28 0.40
C ARG A 112 1.66 -13.38 -0.48
N LEU A 113 1.69 -12.65 -1.60
CA LEU A 113 2.81 -12.67 -2.55
C LEU A 113 4.14 -12.27 -1.90
N ILE A 114 4.14 -11.21 -1.09
CA ILE A 114 5.34 -10.78 -0.37
C ILE A 114 5.76 -11.86 0.64
N SER A 115 4.82 -12.43 1.40
CA SER A 115 5.11 -13.43 2.43
C SER A 115 5.59 -14.76 1.88
N GLU A 116 5.29 -15.07 0.63
CA GLU A 116 5.78 -16.26 -0.09
C GLU A 116 7.22 -16.04 -0.60
N ASN A 117 7.65 -14.79 -0.79
CA ASN A 117 8.95 -14.45 -1.37
C ASN A 117 9.95 -13.86 -0.36
N HIS A 118 9.48 -13.37 0.79
CA HIS A 118 10.31 -12.65 1.76
C HIS A 118 9.95 -12.99 3.20
N ASP A 119 10.97 -13.00 4.06
CA ASP A 119 10.77 -12.97 5.50
C ASP A 119 10.40 -11.55 5.94
N LEU A 120 9.26 -11.43 6.63
CA LEU A 120 8.74 -10.18 7.16
C LEU A 120 8.98 -10.04 8.66
N SER A 121 9.77 -10.91 9.28
CA SER A 121 10.05 -10.91 10.72
C SER A 121 10.78 -9.64 11.19
N SER A 122 11.58 -9.02 10.31
CA SER A 122 12.32 -7.77 10.57
C SER A 122 11.41 -6.55 10.68
N PHE A 123 10.20 -6.59 10.14
CA PHE A 123 9.23 -5.50 10.24
C PHE A 123 8.38 -5.66 11.50
N ARG A 124 8.66 -4.85 12.51
CA ARG A 124 7.88 -4.78 13.75
C ARG A 124 6.47 -4.24 13.53
N TYR A 125 6.32 -3.27 12.64
CA TYR A 125 5.03 -2.60 12.38
C TYR A 125 4.56 -2.83 10.96
N LYS A 126 3.45 -3.54 10.80
CA LYS A 126 2.87 -3.88 9.50
C LYS A 126 1.47 -3.33 9.38
N LYS A 127 1.21 -2.57 8.33
CA LYS A 127 -0.11 -1.99 8.07
C LYS A 127 -0.52 -2.10 6.62
N ALA A 128 -1.82 -2.12 6.40
CA ALA A 128 -2.43 -2.11 5.09
C ALA A 128 -3.45 -0.97 5.06
N PHE A 129 -3.32 -0.06 4.10
CA PHE A 129 -4.17 1.12 3.97
C PHE A 129 -5.01 1.00 2.71
N ALA A 130 -6.33 0.98 2.87
CA ALA A 130 -7.26 1.21 1.77
C ALA A 130 -7.59 2.71 1.75
N CYS A 131 -6.89 3.44 0.88
CA CYS A 131 -7.03 4.88 0.73
C CYS A 131 -8.02 5.19 -0.37
N ASN A 132 -8.99 6.06 -0.09
CA ASN A 132 -9.87 6.55 -1.14
C ASN A 132 -10.02 8.07 -1.05
N ARG A 133 -9.63 8.78 -2.11
CA ARG A 133 -9.69 10.25 -2.14
C ARG A 133 -11.12 10.78 -2.02
N LYS A 134 -12.11 10.04 -2.54
CA LYS A 134 -13.53 10.41 -2.44
C LYS A 134 -14.13 10.12 -1.07
N HIS A 135 -13.46 9.30 -0.27
CA HIS A 135 -13.83 8.93 1.09
C HIS A 135 -12.63 9.10 2.03
N PRO A 136 -12.13 10.35 2.22
CA PRO A 136 -10.84 10.59 2.84
C PRO A 136 -10.82 10.29 4.34
N SER A 137 -11.97 10.43 5.00
CA SER A 137 -12.14 10.23 6.43
C SER A 137 -12.06 8.75 6.81
N PHE A 138 -11.62 8.51 8.04
CA PHE A 138 -11.54 7.15 8.58
C PHE A 138 -12.89 6.46 8.58
N THR A 139 -12.92 5.26 8.00
CA THR A 139 -14.06 4.35 8.04
C THR A 139 -13.78 3.25 9.04
N VAL A 140 -14.67 3.10 10.02
CA VAL A 140 -14.56 2.05 11.03
C VAL A 140 -14.81 0.69 10.36
N ILE A 141 -13.79 -0.16 10.35
CA ILE A 141 -13.96 -1.59 10.07
C ILE A 141 -14.43 -2.30 11.34
N ASP A 142 -15.33 -3.27 11.20
CA ASP A 142 -15.78 -4.12 12.30
C ASP A 142 -14.59 -4.75 13.05
N ILE A 143 -14.72 -4.92 14.36
CA ILE A 143 -13.70 -5.53 15.23
C ILE A 143 -13.40 -6.97 14.80
N ALA A 144 -14.44 -7.75 14.50
CA ALA A 144 -14.27 -9.14 14.07
C ALA A 144 -13.48 -9.20 12.76
N GLU A 145 -13.78 -8.31 11.83
CA GLU A 145 -13.10 -8.20 10.55
C GLU A 145 -11.64 -7.74 10.70
N ARG A 146 -11.35 -6.74 11.55
CA ARG A 146 -9.96 -6.32 11.82
C ARG A 146 -9.12 -7.44 12.42
N ARG A 147 -9.71 -8.22 13.34
CA ARG A 147 -9.03 -9.38 13.94
C ARG A 147 -8.79 -10.47 12.89
N SER A 148 -9.81 -10.81 12.11
CA SER A 148 -9.71 -11.76 11.00
C SER A 148 -8.60 -11.36 10.03
N PHE A 149 -8.59 -10.11 9.58
CA PHE A 149 -7.54 -9.56 8.72
C PHE A 149 -6.15 -9.72 9.34
N PHE A 150 -5.97 -9.35 10.61
CA PHE A 150 -4.69 -9.47 11.30
C PHE A 150 -4.18 -10.92 11.36
N GLU A 151 -5.05 -11.87 11.68
CA GLU A 151 -4.71 -13.29 11.79
C GLU A 151 -4.30 -13.88 10.43
N ARG A 152 -5.11 -13.65 9.38
CA ARG A 152 -4.85 -14.18 8.03
C ARG A 152 -3.65 -13.53 7.33
N THR A 153 -3.30 -12.30 7.69
CA THR A 153 -2.20 -11.54 7.07
C THR A 153 -0.90 -11.56 7.88
N ARG A 154 -0.76 -12.50 8.84
CA ARG A 154 0.46 -12.63 9.67
C ARG A 154 0.85 -11.33 10.37
N GLY A 155 -0.16 -10.59 10.84
CA GLY A 155 0.01 -9.43 11.72
C GLY A 155 -0.09 -8.06 11.06
N PHE A 156 -0.60 -7.94 9.83
CA PHE A 156 -0.92 -6.62 9.28
C PHE A 156 -2.20 -6.07 9.91
N ARG A 157 -2.20 -4.79 10.23
CA ARG A 157 -3.40 -4.06 10.66
C ARG A 157 -3.97 -3.26 9.50
N ILE A 158 -5.27 -3.37 9.28
CA ILE A 158 -5.95 -2.65 8.21
C ILE A 158 -6.55 -1.33 8.72
N ASP A 159 -6.30 -0.25 7.97
CA ASP A 159 -6.88 1.08 8.16
C ASP A 159 -7.56 1.53 6.85
N VAL A 160 -8.77 2.08 6.93
CA VAL A 160 -9.51 2.61 5.76
C VAL A 160 -9.60 4.13 5.92
N GLN A 161 -8.68 4.84 5.28
CA GLN A 161 -8.54 6.30 5.34
C GLN A 161 -7.53 6.76 4.29
N ALA A 162 -7.64 8.02 3.83
CA ALA A 162 -6.66 8.59 2.92
C ALA A 162 -5.41 9.14 3.62
N GLU A 163 -5.43 9.32 4.94
CA GLU A 163 -4.29 9.83 5.71
C GLU A 163 -3.46 8.69 6.33
N ILE A 164 -2.17 8.64 5.99
CA ILE A 164 -1.20 7.65 6.47
C ILE A 164 -0.23 8.36 7.41
N VAL A 165 -0.36 8.08 8.71
CA VAL A 165 0.55 8.65 9.72
C VAL A 165 1.77 7.76 9.91
N ILE A 166 2.95 8.30 9.63
CA ILE A 166 4.24 7.68 9.93
C ILE A 166 4.53 7.88 11.41
N LYS A 167 4.86 6.79 12.10
CA LYS A 167 5.08 6.78 13.56
C LYS A 167 6.53 6.55 13.91
#